data_AF-A0A382UDK7-F1
#
_entry.id   AF-A0A382UDK7-F1
#
_cell.length_a   1.000
_cell.length_b   1.000
_cell.length_c   1.000
_cell.angle_alpha   90.00
_cell.angle_beta   90.00
_cell.angle_gamma   90.00
#
_symmetry.space_group_name_H-M   'P 1'
#
loop_
_entity.id
_entity.type
_entity.pdbx_description
1 polymer ?
#
loop_
_entity_poly.entity_id
_entity_poly.type
_entity_poly.pdbx_seq_one_letter_code
_entity_poly.pdbx_strand_id
1 'polypeptide(L)'
;MSSRRFAVLLPILAHDDGPRILLMKRPERETDPYSGQVCLPGGALEIDDASLLDCALREADEELGIPAHSVEIISELQWQETGFKHEVKPFVGWIHNPPEIRPNPAEVEHVLYLPVSMIAPELFQERGTWTDAGGEKRALLTFRLDGYEVWGLTARILENGL
;
A
#
# COMPACT_ATOMS: atom_id res chain seq x y z
N MET A 1 1.75 8.30 22.82
CA MET A 1 1.32 7.16 21.98
C MET A 1 2.58 6.40 21.61
N SER A 2 2.62 5.08 21.81
CA SER A 2 3.77 4.27 21.38
C SER A 2 3.83 4.29 19.85
N SER A 3 5.00 4.61 19.26
CA SER A 3 5.19 4.41 17.81
C SER A 3 4.97 2.92 17.53
N ARG A 4 3.98 2.59 16.70
CA ARG A 4 3.76 1.24 16.19
C ARG A 4 4.32 1.22 14.78
N ARG A 5 5.14 0.21 14.47
CA ARG A 5 5.71 0.02 13.14
C ARG A 5 4.72 -0.76 12.28
N PHE A 6 4.62 -0.36 11.03
CA PHE A 6 3.79 -1.00 10.02
C PHE A 6 4.65 -1.41 8.85
N ALA A 7 4.19 -2.39 8.08
CA ALA A 7 4.81 -2.80 6.84
C ALA A 7 3.74 -2.94 5.76
N VAL A 8 4.09 -2.57 4.53
CA VAL A 8 3.19 -2.68 3.38
C VAL A 8 3.92 -3.33 2.22
N LEU A 9 3.18 -4.12 1.44
CA LEU A 9 3.66 -4.68 0.19
C LEU A 9 3.15 -3.82 -0.97
N LEU A 10 4.04 -3.52 -1.91
CA LEU A 10 3.72 -3.03 -3.26
C LEU A 10 3.81 -4.21 -4.22
N PRO A 11 2.73 -5.01 -4.34
CA PRO A 11 2.70 -6.16 -5.23
C PRO A 11 2.53 -5.72 -6.68
N ILE A 12 3.48 -6.11 -7.52
CA ILE A 12 3.44 -5.92 -8.97
C ILE A 12 3.17 -7.29 -9.59
N LEU A 13 1.99 -7.42 -10.18
CA LEU A 13 1.50 -8.62 -10.84
C LEU A 13 1.91 -8.60 -12.31
N ALA A 14 2.53 -9.67 -12.79
CA ALA A 14 2.65 -9.90 -14.22
C ALA A 14 1.25 -10.06 -14.84
N HIS A 15 1.00 -9.44 -15.99
CA HIS A 15 -0.28 -9.55 -16.69
C HIS A 15 -0.04 -9.39 -18.20
N ASP A 16 -0.89 -10.00 -19.03
CA ASP A 16 -0.66 -10.15 -20.47
C ASP A 16 -0.50 -8.83 -21.24
N ASP A 17 -1.16 -7.77 -20.77
CA ASP A 17 -1.11 -6.42 -21.36
C ASP A 17 -0.15 -5.46 -20.63
N GLY A 18 0.68 -5.99 -19.73
CA GLY A 18 1.67 -5.24 -18.94
C GLY A 18 1.42 -5.34 -17.44
N PRO A 19 2.46 -5.10 -16.60
CA PRO A 19 2.36 -5.31 -15.16
C PRO A 19 1.39 -4.35 -14.48
N ARG A 20 0.77 -4.83 -13.39
CA ARG A 20 -0.25 -4.10 -12.62
C ARG A 20 0.09 -4.11 -11.13
N ILE A 21 -0.06 -2.97 -10.48
CA ILE A 21 0.07 -2.84 -9.03
C ILE A 21 -1.29 -3.14 -8.41
N LEU A 22 -1.32 -4.04 -7.43
CA LEU A 22 -2.55 -4.37 -6.70
C LEU A 22 -2.74 -3.40 -5.54
N LEU A 23 -3.90 -2.76 -5.49
CA LEU A 23 -4.35 -1.93 -4.38
C LEU A 23 -5.66 -2.51 -3.83
N MET A 24 -6.01 -2.11 -2.61
CA MET A 24 -7.26 -2.47 -1.97
C MET A 24 -7.95 -1.23 -1.40
N LYS A 25 -9.28 -1.24 -1.37
CA LYS A 25 -10.09 -0.31 -0.60
C LYS A 25 -10.51 -0.98 0.69
N ARG A 26 -10.20 -0.37 1.82
CA ARG A 26 -10.64 -0.83 3.15
C ARG A 26 -12.15 -0.56 3.32
N PRO A 27 -12.91 -1.45 3.99
CA PRO A 27 -14.27 -1.18 4.41
C PRO A 27 -14.40 0.08 5.25
N GLU A 28 -15.56 0.73 5.18
CA GLU A 28 -15.89 1.85 6.07
C GLU A 28 -16.21 1.35 7.49
N ARG A 29 -15.52 1.91 8.48
CA ARG A 29 -15.65 1.55 9.91
C ARG A 29 -15.49 2.82 10.73
N GLU A 30 -16.50 3.18 11.51
CA GLU A 30 -16.52 4.45 12.27
C GLU A 30 -15.33 4.64 13.24
N THR A 31 -14.71 3.54 13.69
CA THR A 31 -13.61 3.56 14.67
C THR A 31 -12.21 3.47 14.05
N ASP A 32 -12.10 3.29 12.72
CA ASP A 32 -10.81 3.16 12.03
C ASP A 32 -10.48 4.44 11.24
N PRO A 33 -9.41 5.18 11.60
CA PRO A 33 -9.02 6.40 10.91
C PRO A 33 -8.57 6.19 9.46
N TYR A 34 -8.28 4.94 9.06
CA TYR A 34 -7.92 4.57 7.69
C TYR A 34 -9.07 3.93 6.92
N SER A 35 -10.27 3.87 7.51
CA SER A 35 -11.42 3.27 6.87
C SER A 35 -11.79 3.95 5.55
N GLY A 36 -12.27 3.17 4.59
CA GLY A 36 -12.63 3.65 3.25
C GLY A 36 -11.47 4.04 2.34
N GLN A 37 -10.23 4.05 2.82
CA GLN A 37 -9.07 4.47 2.02
C GLN A 37 -8.63 3.39 1.03
N VAL A 38 -8.12 3.84 -0.13
CA VAL A 38 -7.36 2.98 -1.04
C VAL A 38 -5.91 2.92 -0.58
N CYS A 39 -5.42 1.70 -0.34
CA CYS A 39 -4.09 1.46 0.17
C CYS A 39 -3.44 0.22 -0.45
N LEU A 40 -2.14 0.11 -0.20
CA LEU A 40 -1.37 -1.11 -0.39
C LEU A 40 -1.76 -2.13 0.68
N PRO A 41 -1.70 -3.45 0.39
CA PRO A 41 -1.83 -4.47 1.42
C PRO A 41 -0.75 -4.30 2.48
N GLY A 42 -1.11 -4.55 3.74
CA GLY A 42 -0.22 -4.37 4.86
C GLY A 42 -0.89 -3.88 6.13
N GLY A 43 -0.16 -4.02 7.22
CA GLY A 43 -0.69 -3.79 8.55
C GLY A 43 0.40 -3.55 9.57
N ALA A 44 0.03 -3.75 10.82
CA ALA A 44 0.91 -3.46 11.94
C ALA A 44 1.78 -4.66 12.25
N LEU A 45 3.04 -4.42 12.62
CA LEU A 45 3.93 -5.47 13.10
C LEU A 45 3.32 -6.14 14.35
N GLU A 46 3.20 -7.46 14.31
CA GLU A 46 2.75 -8.30 15.41
C GLU A 46 3.91 -9.00 16.12
N ILE A 47 3.63 -9.59 17.28
CA ILE A 47 4.67 -10.23 18.10
C ILE A 47 5.24 -11.50 17.45
N ASP A 48 4.44 -12.15 16.61
CA ASP A 48 4.79 -13.40 15.93
C ASP A 48 5.47 -13.15 14.57
N ASP A 49 5.52 -11.90 14.11
CA ASP A 49 6.24 -11.52 12.89
C ASP A 49 7.75 -11.52 13.16
N ALA A 50 8.50 -12.36 12.42
CA ALA A 50 9.95 -12.44 12.55
C ALA A 50 10.67 -11.19 11.99
N SER A 51 10.03 -10.44 11.09
CA SER A 51 10.53 -9.20 10.51
C SER A 51 9.39 -8.34 9.96
N LEU A 52 9.70 -7.10 9.54
CA LEU A 52 8.75 -6.25 8.83
C LEU A 52 8.38 -6.80 7.45
N LEU A 53 9.28 -7.54 6.82
CA LEU A 53 8.97 -8.21 5.56
C LEU A 53 7.96 -9.33 5.78
N ASP A 54 8.15 -10.14 6.83
CA ASP A 54 7.21 -11.20 7.20
C ASP A 54 5.83 -10.63 7.52
N CYS A 55 5.77 -9.48 8.22
CA CYS A 55 4.52 -8.74 8.44
C CYS A 55 3.84 -8.34 7.12
N ALA A 56 4.55 -7.70 6.18
CA ALA A 56 3.97 -7.30 4.90
C ALA A 56 3.46 -8.50 4.07
N LEU A 57 4.17 -9.63 4.13
CA LEU A 57 3.79 -10.86 3.42
C LEU A 57 2.60 -11.57 4.08
N ARG A 58 2.55 -11.61 5.42
CA ARG A 58 1.42 -12.15 6.18
C ARG A 58 0.15 -11.37 5.86
N GLU A 59 0.21 -10.05 5.96
CA GLU A 59 -0.94 -9.17 5.70
C GLU A 59 -1.42 -9.32 4.24
N ALA A 60 -0.51 -9.39 3.26
CA ALA A 60 -0.90 -9.62 1.87
C ALA A 60 -1.59 -10.99 1.64
N ASP A 61 -1.23 -12.02 2.41
CA ASP A 61 -1.91 -13.32 2.39
C ASP A 61 -3.29 -13.23 3.07
N GLU A 62 -3.36 -12.63 4.25
CA GLU A 62 -4.60 -12.47 5.03
C GLU A 62 -5.64 -11.60 4.31
N GLU A 63 -5.22 -10.51 3.68
CA GLU A 63 -6.10 -9.53 3.05
C GLU A 63 -6.50 -9.95 1.63
N LEU A 64 -5.57 -10.52 0.85
CA LEU A 64 -5.72 -10.73 -0.60
C LEU A 64 -5.44 -12.15 -1.07
N GLY A 65 -5.02 -13.06 -0.19
CA GLY A 65 -4.66 -14.43 -0.53
C GLY A 65 -3.38 -14.55 -1.36
N ILE A 66 -2.44 -13.62 -1.20
CA ILE A 66 -1.14 -13.63 -1.86
C ILE A 66 -0.13 -14.39 -1.00
N PRO A 67 0.22 -15.65 -1.33
CA PRO A 67 1.10 -16.42 -0.46
C PRO A 67 2.54 -15.92 -0.61
N ALA A 68 3.25 -15.86 0.53
CA ALA A 68 4.62 -15.33 0.60
C ALA A 68 5.59 -15.91 -0.43
N HIS A 69 5.50 -17.21 -0.72
CA HIS A 69 6.39 -17.90 -1.67
C HIS A 69 6.17 -17.50 -3.14
N SER A 70 5.05 -16.83 -3.46
CA SER A 70 4.76 -16.33 -4.81
C SER A 70 5.38 -14.95 -5.09
N VAL A 71 5.89 -14.28 -4.05
CA VAL A 71 6.40 -12.92 -4.12
C VAL A 71 7.93 -12.93 -4.17
N GLU A 72 8.49 -12.42 -5.25
CA GLU A 72 9.92 -12.09 -5.34
C GLU A 72 10.11 -10.65 -4.83
N ILE A 73 10.86 -10.47 -3.74
CA ILE A 73 11.15 -9.12 -3.23
C ILE A 73 12.24 -8.47 -4.06
N ILE A 74 11.87 -7.39 -4.75
CA ILE A 74 12.75 -6.66 -5.67
C ILE A 74 13.50 -5.54 -4.94
N SER A 75 12.82 -4.85 -4.01
CA SER A 75 13.40 -3.71 -3.32
C SER A 75 12.73 -3.44 -1.98
N GLU A 76 13.50 -2.83 -1.09
CA GLU A 76 13.06 -2.29 0.18
C GLU A 76 13.12 -0.76 0.11
N LEU A 77 11.98 -0.08 0.23
CA LEU A 77 11.92 1.37 0.08
C LEU A 77 12.30 2.08 1.39
N GLN A 78 12.57 3.39 1.28
CA GLN A 78 12.82 4.23 2.45
C GLN A 78 11.60 4.27 3.37
N TRP A 79 11.87 4.36 4.68
CA TRP A 79 10.84 4.52 5.69
C TRP A 79 9.91 5.69 5.36
N GLN A 80 8.62 5.46 5.57
CA GLN A 80 7.58 6.45 5.38
C GLN A 80 6.88 6.74 6.69
N GLU A 81 6.20 7.89 6.73
CA GLU A 81 5.40 8.29 7.89
C GLU A 81 3.94 8.54 7.49
N THR A 82 3.00 8.03 8.29
CA THR A 82 1.57 8.37 8.14
C THR A 82 1.27 9.77 8.68
N GLY A 83 0.11 10.35 8.32
CA GLY A 83 -0.36 11.59 8.95
C GLY A 83 -0.56 11.49 10.49
N PHE A 84 -0.59 10.27 11.04
CA PHE A 84 -0.68 9.98 12.47
C PHE A 84 0.68 9.62 13.10
N LYS A 85 1.80 9.87 12.41
CA LYS A 85 3.17 9.64 12.89
C LYS A 85 3.53 8.17 13.18
N HIS A 86 2.87 7.24 12.50
CA HIS A 86 3.31 5.84 12.45
C HIS A 86 4.38 5.66 11.39
N GLU A 87 5.42 4.88 11.71
CA GLU A 87 6.49 4.48 10.80
C GLU A 87 6.03 3.30 9.95
N VAL A 88 6.11 3.44 8.63
CA VAL A 88 5.69 2.41 7.66
C VAL A 88 6.87 2.02 6.79
N LYS A 89 7.10 0.72 6.65
CA LYS A 89 8.14 0.15 5.81
C LYS A 89 7.56 -0.47 4.54
N PRO A 90 7.78 0.12 3.34
CA PRO A 90 7.29 -0.46 2.09
C PRO A 90 8.29 -1.44 1.47
N PHE A 91 7.78 -2.54 0.93
CA PHE A 91 8.53 -3.53 0.16
C PHE A 91 7.92 -3.67 -1.24
N VAL A 92 8.76 -3.66 -2.28
CA VAL A 92 8.33 -3.90 -3.66
C VAL A 92 8.46 -5.38 -3.96
N GLY A 93 7.34 -6.03 -4.26
CA GLY A 93 7.28 -7.45 -4.59
C GLY A 93 6.84 -7.65 -6.03
N TRP A 94 7.52 -8.49 -6.78
CA TRP A 94 7.12 -8.94 -8.10
C TRP A 94 6.49 -10.34 -8.03
N ILE A 95 5.37 -10.53 -8.70
CA ILE A 95 4.63 -11.79 -8.72
C ILE A 95 4.52 -12.25 -10.17
N HIS A 96 5.40 -13.18 -10.55
CA HIS A 96 5.51 -13.71 -11.92
C HIS A 96 4.28 -14.47 -12.38
N ASN A 97 3.66 -15.23 -11.46
CA ASN A 97 2.47 -16.01 -11.72
C ASN A 97 1.42 -15.61 -10.67
N PRO A 98 0.62 -14.57 -10.92
CA PRO A 98 -0.37 -14.10 -9.95
C PRO A 98 -1.31 -15.22 -9.52
N PRO A 99 -1.51 -15.41 -8.20
CA PRO A 99 -2.53 -16.33 -7.71
C PRO A 99 -3.93 -15.78 -8.01
N GLU A 100 -4.95 -16.62 -7.83
CA GLU A 100 -6.32 -16.12 -7.70
C GLU A 100 -6.40 -15.21 -6.47
N ILE A 101 -6.72 -13.93 -6.69
CA ILE A 101 -6.88 -12.97 -5.60
C ILE A 101 -8.15 -13.29 -4.83
N ARG A 102 -8.02 -13.43 -3.51
CA ARG A 102 -9.10 -13.80 -2.59
C ARG A 102 -9.23 -12.75 -1.49
N PRO A 103 -9.99 -11.67 -1.74
CA PRO A 103 -10.13 -10.59 -0.77
C PRO A 103 -10.85 -11.08 0.48
N ASN A 104 -10.28 -10.82 1.65
CA ASN A 104 -10.96 -11.03 2.91
C ASN A 104 -12.03 -9.93 3.09
N PRO A 105 -13.34 -10.25 3.05
CA PRO A 105 -14.40 -9.26 3.08
C PRO A 105 -14.48 -8.49 4.41
N ALA A 106 -13.83 -9.00 5.47
CA ALA A 106 -13.70 -8.24 6.70
C ALA A 106 -12.79 -7.01 6.51
N GLU A 107 -11.78 -7.08 5.65
CA GLU A 107 -10.69 -6.09 5.58
C GLU A 107 -10.56 -5.42 4.21
N VAL A 108 -11.14 -6.03 3.18
CA VAL A 108 -11.12 -5.55 1.80
C VAL A 108 -12.53 -5.43 1.25
N GLU A 109 -12.93 -4.21 0.93
CA GLU A 109 -14.20 -3.89 0.28
C GLU A 109 -14.08 -4.07 -1.24
N HIS A 110 -12.98 -3.55 -1.82
CA HIS A 110 -12.70 -3.62 -3.25
C HIS A 110 -11.23 -3.82 -3.53
N VAL A 111 -10.93 -4.49 -4.64
CA VAL A 111 -9.58 -4.62 -5.19
C VAL A 111 -9.48 -3.73 -6.42
N LEU A 112 -8.36 -3.01 -6.56
CA LEU A 112 -8.08 -2.14 -7.69
C LEU A 112 -6.75 -2.55 -8.33
N TYR A 113 -6.67 -2.39 -9.64
CA TYR A 113 -5.48 -2.72 -10.42
C TYR A 113 -4.97 -1.49 -11.13
N LEU A 114 -3.80 -0.99 -10.74
CA LEU A 114 -3.16 0.15 -11.35
C LEU A 114 -2.11 -0.32 -12.37
N PRO A 115 -2.31 -0.13 -13.69
CA PRO A 115 -1.27 -0.41 -14.68
C PRO A 115 0.01 0.36 -14.34
N VAL A 116 1.15 -0.33 -14.29
CA VAL A 116 2.45 0.31 -13.99
C VAL A 116 2.77 1.41 -15.01
N SER A 117 2.32 1.25 -16.26
CA SER A 117 2.48 2.24 -17.32
C SER A 117 1.78 3.58 -17.06
N MET A 118 0.86 3.64 -16.08
CA MET A 118 0.22 4.90 -15.67
C MET A 118 1.06 5.68 -14.65
N ILE A 119 2.05 5.06 -14.01
CA ILE A 119 2.92 5.72 -13.04
C ILE A 119 3.85 6.67 -13.79
N ALA A 120 3.50 7.96 -13.74
CA ALA A 120 4.28 9.06 -14.25
C ALA A 120 3.97 10.30 -13.40
N PRO A 121 4.84 11.33 -13.37
CA PRO A 121 4.60 12.54 -12.58
C PRO A 121 3.21 13.17 -12.82
N GLU A 122 2.68 13.07 -14.05
CA GLU A 122 1.39 13.63 -14.44
C GLU A 122 0.19 12.90 -13.83
N LEU A 123 0.36 11.68 -13.32
CA LEU A 123 -0.69 10.95 -12.61
C LEU A 123 -1.05 11.67 -11.30
N PHE A 124 -0.03 12.17 -10.60
CA PHE A 124 -0.15 12.69 -9.25
C PHE A 124 -0.49 14.18 -9.26
N GLN A 125 -1.51 14.54 -8.49
CA GLN A 125 -1.96 15.92 -8.30
C GLN A 125 -1.69 16.33 -6.86
N GLU A 126 -1.26 17.57 -6.66
CA GLU A 126 -1.14 18.15 -5.32
C GLU A 126 -2.49 18.70 -4.86
N ARG A 127 -2.98 18.21 -3.72
CA ARG A 127 -4.24 18.65 -3.12
C ARG A 127 -4.05 19.01 -1.65
N GLY A 128 -3.57 20.22 -1.41
CA GLY A 128 -3.30 20.73 -0.06
C GLY A 128 -1.96 20.25 0.47
N THR A 129 -1.79 20.35 1.79
CA THR A 129 -0.51 20.04 2.46
C THR A 129 -0.73 19.30 3.76
N TRP A 130 0.24 18.49 4.15
CA TRP A 130 0.34 17.90 5.49
C TRP A 130 1.68 18.27 6.12
N THR A 131 1.78 18.15 7.44
CA THR A 131 3.03 18.42 8.16
C THR A 131 3.63 17.10 8.64
N ASP A 132 4.89 16.84 8.29
CA ASP A 132 5.61 15.65 8.74
C ASP A 132 6.06 15.76 10.22
N ALA A 133 6.60 14.69 10.79
CA ALA A 133 7.11 14.73 12.17
C ALA A 133 8.29 15.69 12.38
N GLY A 134 9.02 16.05 11.32
CA GLY A 134 10.06 17.08 11.34
C GLY A 134 9.49 18.51 11.43
N GLY A 135 8.18 18.67 11.22
CA GLY A 135 7.53 19.98 11.19
C GLY A 135 7.52 20.61 9.80
N GLU A 136 7.99 19.92 8.77
CA GLU A 136 8.00 20.42 7.40
C GLU A 136 6.65 20.21 6.72
N LYS A 137 6.19 21.23 5.98
CA LYS A 137 4.98 21.11 5.15
C LYS A 137 5.33 20.39 3.85
N ARG A 138 4.58 19.35 3.53
CA ARG A 138 4.71 18.58 2.29
C ARG A 138 3.40 18.60 1.50
N ALA A 139 3.51 18.50 0.18
CA ALA A 139 2.35 18.34 -0.68
C ALA A 139 1.59 17.04 -0.33
N LEU A 140 0.27 17.12 -0.36
CA LEU A 140 -0.59 15.95 -0.26
C LEU A 140 -0.92 15.45 -1.67
N LEU A 141 -0.33 14.34 -2.06
CA LEU A 141 -0.52 13.76 -3.39
C LEU A 141 -1.82 12.99 -3.47
N THR A 142 -2.50 13.09 -4.62
CA THR A 142 -3.74 12.38 -4.92
C THR A 142 -3.86 12.07 -6.42
N PHE A 143 -4.58 11.01 -6.76
CA PHE A 143 -5.06 10.71 -8.11
C PHE A 143 -6.36 9.89 -8.03
N ARG A 144 -7.02 9.68 -9.18
CA ARG A 144 -8.22 8.83 -9.26
C ARG A 144 -7.94 7.55 -10.02
N LEU A 145 -8.42 6.44 -9.47
CA LEU A 145 -8.37 5.11 -10.09
C LEU A 145 -9.74 4.45 -9.94
N ASP A 146 -10.34 4.03 -11.06
CA ASP A 146 -11.64 3.34 -11.10
C ASP A 146 -12.75 4.00 -10.26
N GLY A 147 -12.75 5.34 -10.23
CA GLY A 147 -13.71 6.13 -9.47
C GLY A 147 -13.34 6.39 -8.00
N TYR A 148 -12.32 5.73 -7.46
CA TYR A 148 -11.83 5.94 -6.10
C TYR A 148 -10.66 6.94 -6.06
N GLU A 149 -10.53 7.65 -4.94
CA GLU A 149 -9.40 8.56 -4.69
C GLU A 149 -8.26 7.77 -4.03
N VAL A 150 -7.07 7.83 -4.64
CA VAL A 150 -5.83 7.29 -4.07
C VAL A 150 -5.00 8.47 -3.62
N TRP A 151 -4.67 8.56 -2.34
CA TRP A 151 -4.07 9.76 -1.77
C TRP A 151 -3.13 9.45 -0.61
N GLY A 152 -2.43 10.49 -0.14
CA GLY A 152 -1.63 10.41 1.09
C GLY A 152 -0.44 9.47 0.96
N LEU A 153 -0.29 8.58 1.94
CA LEU A 153 0.85 7.66 2.01
C LEU A 153 0.93 6.75 0.77
N THR A 154 -0.21 6.19 0.34
CA THR A 154 -0.27 5.30 -0.83
C THR A 154 0.23 6.00 -2.08
N ALA A 155 -0.30 7.19 -2.39
CA ALA A 155 0.13 7.98 -3.55
C ALA A 155 1.62 8.33 -3.48
N ARG A 156 2.13 8.70 -2.30
CA ARG A 156 3.54 9.01 -2.12
C ARG A 156 4.46 7.81 -2.29
N ILE A 157 4.07 6.62 -1.82
CA ILE A 157 4.84 5.40 -2.04
C ILE A 157 4.89 5.08 -3.54
N LEU A 158 3.76 5.21 -4.25
CA LEU A 158 3.69 4.96 -5.70
C LEU A 158 4.54 5.94 -6.51
N GLU A 159 4.57 7.22 -6.13
CA GLU A 159 5.38 8.24 -6.81
C GLU A 159 6.89 8.02 -6.62
N ASN A 160 7.32 7.59 -5.43
CA ASN A 160 8.75 7.50 -5.08
C ASN A 160 9.33 6.09 -5.26
N GLY A 161 8.48 5.07 -5.38
CA GLY A 161 8.86 3.67 -5.38
C GLY A 161 9.11 3.07 -6.78
N LEU A 162 8.70 3.77 -7.84
CA LEU A 162 8.73 3.30 -9.23
C LEU A 162 9.16 4.41 -10.20
#